data_AF-A0A8G2CJH8-F1
#
_entry.id   AF-A0A8G2CJH8-F1
#
_cell.length_a   1.000
_cell.length_b   1.000
_cell.length_c   1.000
_cell.angle_alpha   90.00
_cell.angle_beta   90.00
_cell.angle_gamma   90.00
#
_symmetry.space_group_name_H-M   'P 1'
#
loop_
_entity.id
_entity.type
_entity.pdbx_description
1 polymer ?
#
loop_
_entity_poly.entity_id
_entity_poly.type
_entity_poly.pdbx_seq_one_letter_code
_entity_poly.pdbx_strand_id
1 'polypeptide(L)'
;MRTNPTPLTISLLDRFALIMAMLAEIAVNQGHAQHLPGAKIIAIWQRLTGIAARFARAVLRGPTSSRKRLTPAKPNRAKRPSLPDGFGWLPRVFPGTHDMPAAVTYPAQQLHDLLADPTMAELIETNPAIGRILRPLFEALGIERPAILAIPQPTQPEPAHHEPEPPPAAPPSVPPTAWVTAWVPETSEDRDRQISTHTEPTAPPQLFHYEYETI
;
A
#
# COMPACT_ATOMS: atom_id res chain seq x y z
N MET A 1 26.29 19.16 42.45
CA MET A 1 25.18 18.25 42.13
C MET A 1 24.75 18.51 40.69
N ARG A 2 25.15 17.65 39.74
CA ARG A 2 24.70 17.73 38.34
C ARG A 2 23.36 17.01 38.26
N THR A 3 22.28 17.73 38.03
CA THR A 3 21.00 17.13 37.65
C THR A 3 21.21 16.47 36.28
N ASN A 4 21.20 15.14 36.24
CA ASN A 4 21.11 14.42 34.98
C ASN A 4 19.85 14.93 34.24
N PRO A 5 19.95 15.36 32.97
CA PRO A 5 18.77 15.68 32.20
C PRO A 5 17.91 14.42 32.15
N THR A 6 16.68 14.51 32.65
CA THR A 6 15.67 13.47 32.45
C THR A 6 15.63 13.22 30.94
N PRO A 7 15.86 11.97 30.47
CA PRO A 7 15.77 11.67 29.06
C PRO A 7 14.37 12.11 28.63
N LEU A 8 14.30 13.02 27.66
CA LEU A 8 13.04 13.49 27.11
C LEU A 8 12.29 12.25 26.61
N THR A 9 11.27 11.84 27.34
CA THR A 9 10.39 10.75 26.96
C THR A 9 9.59 11.24 25.75
N ILE A 10 10.18 11.07 24.56
CA ILE A 10 9.53 11.38 23.29
C ILE A 10 8.19 10.63 23.30
N SER A 11 7.09 11.36 23.14
CA SER A 11 5.76 10.76 23.19
C SER A 11 5.62 9.71 22.09
N LEU A 12 4.79 8.70 22.30
CA LEU A 12 4.53 7.66 21.30
C LEU A 12 4.10 8.26 19.95
N LEU A 13 3.28 9.32 19.99
CA LEU A 13 2.83 10.02 18.80
C LEU A 13 3.99 10.71 18.06
N ASP A 14 4.91 11.32 18.80
CA ASP A 14 6.09 11.96 18.23
C ASP A 14 7.05 10.92 17.64
N ARG A 15 7.27 9.78 18.32
CA ARG A 15 8.06 8.67 17.78
C ARG A 15 7.48 8.16 16.47
N PHE A 16 6.15 7.96 16.41
CA PHE A 16 5.49 7.55 15.18
C PHE A 16 5.62 8.61 14.07
N ALA A 17 5.42 9.88 14.39
CA ALA A 17 5.55 10.97 13.43
C ALA A 17 6.97 11.07 12.86
N LEU A 18 8.00 10.90 13.70
CA LEU A 18 9.39 10.87 13.28
C LEU A 18 9.67 9.71 12.31
N ILE A 19 9.20 8.50 12.63
CA ILE A 19 9.35 7.32 11.73
C ILE A 19 8.69 7.59 10.38
N MET A 20 7.49 8.17 10.36
CA MET A 20 6.78 8.51 9.12
C MET A 20 7.49 9.61 8.32
N ALA A 21 8.08 10.60 9.00
CA ALA A 21 8.88 11.64 8.37
C ALA A 21 10.15 11.05 7.73
N MET A 22 10.86 10.18 8.44
CA MET A 22 12.03 9.46 7.91
C MET A 22 11.68 8.65 6.66
N LEU A 23 10.58 7.88 6.69
CA LEU A 23 10.12 7.13 5.52
C LEU A 23 9.79 8.04 4.34
N ALA A 24 9.15 9.18 4.59
CA ALA A 24 8.80 10.14 3.56
C ALA A 24 10.03 10.80 2.94
N GLU A 25 11.03 11.15 3.76
CA GLU A 25 12.30 11.71 3.31
C GLU A 25 13.12 10.70 2.48
N ILE A 26 13.22 9.45 2.95
CA ILE A 26 13.85 8.36 2.19
C ILE A 26 13.17 8.19 0.83
N ALA A 27 11.83 8.18 0.79
CA ALA A 27 11.09 8.04 -0.46
C ALA A 27 11.34 9.19 -1.44
N VAL A 28 11.52 10.42 -0.95
CA VAL A 28 11.88 11.58 -1.78
C VAL A 28 13.30 11.47 -2.30
N ASN A 29 14.28 11.26 -1.41
CA ASN A 29 15.69 11.20 -1.77
C ASN A 29 15.98 10.05 -2.74
N GLN A 30 15.47 8.85 -2.47
CA GLN A 30 15.61 7.71 -3.37
C GLN A 30 14.81 7.88 -4.65
N GLY A 31 13.65 8.54 -4.59
CA GLY A 31 12.85 8.83 -5.76
C GLY A 31 13.58 9.72 -6.75
N HIS A 32 14.27 10.75 -6.26
CA HIS A 32 15.12 11.60 -7.09
C HIS A 32 16.34 10.85 -7.63
N ALA A 33 17.05 10.10 -6.77
CA ALA A 33 18.23 9.33 -7.19
C ALA A 33 17.92 8.32 -8.31
N GLN A 34 16.70 7.78 -8.34
CA GLN A 34 16.27 6.80 -9.33
C GLN A 34 15.44 7.40 -10.47
N HIS A 35 15.40 8.73 -10.59
CA HIS A 35 14.65 9.42 -11.65
C HIS A 35 13.16 8.99 -11.71
N LEU A 36 12.56 8.69 -10.55
CA LEU A 36 11.13 8.40 -10.51
C LEU A 36 10.35 9.66 -10.92
N PRO A 37 9.27 9.51 -11.71
CA PRO A 37 8.42 10.64 -12.06
C PRO A 37 7.96 11.38 -10.80
N GLY A 38 8.14 12.71 -10.75
CA GLY A 38 7.83 13.51 -9.56
C GLY A 38 6.41 13.31 -9.04
N ALA A 39 5.43 13.08 -9.93
CA ALA A 39 4.05 12.75 -9.55
C ALA A 39 3.95 11.46 -8.69
N LYS A 40 4.79 10.44 -8.95
CA LYS A 40 4.84 9.22 -8.12
C LYS A 40 5.46 9.51 -6.75
N ILE A 41 6.56 10.28 -6.70
CA ILE A 41 7.21 10.69 -5.45
C ILE A 41 6.21 11.43 -4.56
N ILE A 42 5.52 12.43 -5.12
CA ILE A 42 4.48 13.20 -4.42
C ILE A 42 3.36 12.28 -3.94
N ALA A 43 2.90 11.32 -4.75
CA ALA A 43 1.85 10.39 -4.34
C ALA A 43 2.29 9.50 -3.17
N ILE A 44 3.53 8.98 -3.16
CA ILE A 44 4.08 8.21 -2.03
C ILE A 44 4.13 9.08 -0.78
N TRP A 45 4.70 10.28 -0.88
CA TRP A 45 4.79 11.24 0.21
C TRP A 45 3.41 11.59 0.79
N GLN A 46 2.41 11.86 -0.06
CA GLN A 46 1.03 12.12 0.35
C GLN A 46 0.39 10.92 1.05
N ARG A 47 0.69 9.69 0.61
CA ARG A 47 0.17 8.47 1.25
C ARG A 47 0.76 8.32 2.66
N LEU A 48 2.07 8.50 2.83
CA LEU A 48 2.75 8.41 4.12
C LEU A 48 2.27 9.48 5.10
N THR A 49 2.28 10.76 4.68
CA THR A 49 1.77 11.87 5.51
C THR A 49 0.28 11.72 5.83
N GLY A 50 -0.52 11.20 4.89
CA GLY A 50 -1.92 10.89 5.11
C GLY A 50 -2.14 9.80 6.17
N ILE A 51 -1.30 8.76 6.19
CA ILE A 51 -1.31 7.73 7.25
C ILE A 51 -0.94 8.36 8.59
N ALA A 52 0.11 9.17 8.65
CA ALA A 52 0.54 9.88 9.85
C ALA A 52 -0.59 10.74 10.45
N ALA A 53 -1.23 11.56 9.61
CA ALA A 53 -2.33 12.41 10.03
C ALA A 53 -3.56 11.60 10.49
N ARG A 54 -3.87 10.47 9.84
CA ARG A 54 -4.96 9.58 10.25
C ARG A 54 -4.67 8.93 11.60
N PHE A 55 -3.44 8.49 11.82
CA PHE A 55 -3.00 7.94 13.09
C PHE A 55 -3.15 8.97 14.22
N ALA A 56 -2.58 10.16 14.06
CA ALA A 56 -2.68 11.25 15.04
C ALA A 56 -4.14 11.56 15.39
N ARG A 57 -5.02 11.68 14.38
CA ARG A 57 -6.46 11.89 14.61
C ARG A 57 -7.11 10.72 15.34
N ALA A 58 -6.72 9.48 15.07
CA ALA A 58 -7.28 8.31 15.74
C ALA A 58 -6.86 8.26 17.22
N VAL A 59 -5.61 8.59 17.53
CA VAL A 59 -5.12 8.71 18.91
C VAL A 59 -5.87 9.82 19.65
N LEU A 60 -5.95 11.02 19.07
CA LEU A 60 -6.60 12.18 19.69
C LEU A 60 -8.12 12.00 19.87
N ARG A 61 -8.78 11.24 18.98
CA ARG A 61 -10.22 11.02 19.04
C ARG A 61 -10.62 9.98 20.10
N GLY A 62 -9.71 9.10 20.49
CA GLY A 62 -10.00 7.99 21.38
C GLY A 62 -10.91 6.90 20.77
N PRO A 63 -11.45 5.99 21.60
CA PRO A 63 -12.26 4.86 21.17
C PRO A 63 -13.47 5.32 20.35
N THR A 64 -13.49 4.97 19.06
CA THR A 64 -14.64 5.27 18.20
C THR A 64 -15.63 4.12 18.25
N SER A 65 -16.80 4.38 18.83
CA SER A 65 -18.00 3.57 18.62
C SER A 65 -18.26 3.43 17.12
N SER A 66 -18.40 2.18 16.65
CA SER A 66 -18.76 1.85 15.27
C SER A 66 -20.18 2.35 14.95
N ARG A 67 -20.32 3.65 14.68
CA ARG A 67 -21.59 4.22 14.26
C ARG A 67 -21.74 3.96 12.77
N LYS A 68 -22.77 3.19 12.38
CA LYS A 68 -23.18 3.00 10.98
C LYS A 68 -23.34 4.36 10.33
N ARG A 69 -22.35 4.77 9.54
CA ARG A 69 -22.38 6.04 8.84
C ARG A 69 -23.17 5.82 7.56
N LEU A 70 -24.34 6.45 7.46
CA LEU A 70 -25.04 6.60 6.19
C LEU A 70 -24.07 7.28 5.22
N THR A 71 -23.63 6.55 4.21
CA THR A 71 -22.67 7.05 3.22
C THR A 71 -23.38 8.03 2.30
N PRO A 72 -23.00 9.32 2.29
CA PRO A 72 -23.50 10.24 1.28
C PRO A 72 -23.01 9.82 -0.11
N ALA A 73 -23.83 10.08 -1.13
CA ALA A 73 -23.52 9.76 -2.52
C ALA A 73 -22.15 10.36 -2.93
N LYS A 74 -21.32 9.52 -3.54
CA LYS A 74 -19.90 9.81 -3.78
C LYS A 74 -19.77 10.83 -4.94
N PRO A 75 -19.15 12.01 -4.74
CA PRO A 75 -18.88 12.91 -5.85
C PRO A 75 -17.86 12.29 -6.80
N ASN A 76 -18.08 12.46 -8.11
CA ASN A 76 -17.20 11.98 -9.17
C ASN A 76 -15.82 12.65 -9.05
N ARG A 77 -14.83 11.94 -8.51
CA ARG A 77 -13.47 12.44 -8.34
C ARG A 77 -12.63 12.01 -9.53
N ALA A 78 -11.87 12.96 -10.09
CA ALA A 78 -10.89 12.70 -11.14
C ALA A 78 -9.94 11.54 -10.76
N LYS A 79 -9.54 10.74 -11.77
CA LYS A 79 -8.64 9.60 -11.61
C LYS A 79 -7.31 10.08 -11.03
N ARG A 80 -7.01 9.67 -9.79
CA ARG A 80 -5.71 9.92 -9.17
C ARG A 80 -4.66 9.01 -9.82
N PRO A 81 -3.39 9.45 -9.92
CA PRO A 81 -2.31 8.56 -10.32
C PRO A 81 -2.33 7.34 -9.39
N SER A 82 -2.47 6.15 -10.00
CA SER A 82 -2.54 4.90 -9.24
C SER A 82 -1.14 4.57 -8.76
N LEU A 83 -0.95 4.56 -7.44
CA LEU A 83 0.24 3.95 -6.87
C LEU A 83 0.13 2.43 -7.03
N PRO A 84 1.29 1.73 -7.07
CA PRO A 84 1.32 0.31 -6.86
C PRO A 84 0.59 -0.04 -5.55
N ASP A 85 -0.12 -1.15 -5.58
CA ASP A 85 -0.77 -1.72 -4.41
C ASP A 85 -0.28 -3.16 -4.22
N GLY A 86 -0.42 -3.69 -3.00
CA GLY A 86 0.00 -5.04 -2.64
C GLY A 86 1.24 -5.12 -1.75
N PHE A 87 1.58 -6.34 -1.33
CA PHE A 87 2.63 -6.55 -0.32
C PHE A 87 4.04 -6.18 -0.83
N GLY A 88 4.77 -5.40 -0.04
CA GLY A 88 6.14 -4.96 -0.33
C GLY A 88 6.23 -4.00 -1.50
N TRP A 89 5.14 -3.31 -1.86
CA TRP A 89 5.16 -2.44 -3.03
C TRP A 89 6.14 -1.27 -2.87
N LEU A 90 6.30 -0.71 -1.65
CA LEU A 90 7.13 0.48 -1.43
C LEU A 90 8.60 0.18 -1.73
N PRO A 91 9.25 -0.88 -1.20
CA PRO A 91 10.59 -1.26 -1.63
C PRO A 91 10.71 -1.55 -3.13
N ARG A 92 9.68 -2.13 -3.74
CA ARG A 92 9.68 -2.49 -5.17
C ARG A 92 9.57 -1.32 -6.13
N VAL A 93 9.05 -0.17 -5.70
CA VAL A 93 8.97 1.03 -6.57
C VAL A 93 10.36 1.56 -6.92
N PHE A 94 11.38 1.14 -6.18
CA PHE A 94 12.73 1.62 -6.33
C PHE A 94 13.66 0.54 -6.91
N PRO A 95 13.53 0.17 -8.19
CA PRO A 95 14.34 -0.90 -8.79
C PRO A 95 15.81 -0.49 -8.92
N GLY A 96 16.71 -1.43 -8.66
CA GLY A 96 18.14 -1.29 -8.98
C GLY A 96 19.05 -0.89 -7.81
N THR A 97 18.52 -0.66 -6.61
CA THR A 97 19.34 -0.41 -5.42
C THR A 97 19.30 -1.61 -4.48
N HIS A 98 20.45 -2.28 -4.33
CA HIS A 98 20.69 -3.18 -3.20
C HIS A 98 20.57 -2.45 -1.84
N ASP A 99 20.61 -1.12 -1.83
CA ASP A 99 20.61 -0.27 -0.64
C ASP A 99 19.22 0.15 -0.14
N MET A 100 18.17 0.06 -0.97
CA MET A 100 16.82 0.48 -0.55
C MET A 100 16.19 -0.45 0.50
N PRO A 101 16.45 -1.78 0.50
CA PRO A 101 16.17 -2.61 1.66
C PRO A 101 16.78 -2.00 2.92
N ALA A 102 18.07 -1.65 2.92
CA ALA A 102 18.75 -1.14 4.11
C ALA A 102 18.19 0.21 4.59
N ALA A 103 17.95 1.16 3.68
CA ALA A 103 17.43 2.48 4.04
C ALA A 103 16.04 2.42 4.65
N VAL A 104 15.16 1.55 4.15
CA VAL A 104 13.80 1.35 4.68
C VAL A 104 13.78 0.43 5.89
N THR A 105 14.76 -0.47 6.03
CA THR A 105 14.87 -1.43 7.14
C THR A 105 14.93 -0.74 8.48
N TYR A 106 15.70 0.35 8.62
CA TYR A 106 15.80 1.02 9.91
C TYR A 106 14.46 1.65 10.38
N PRO A 107 13.78 2.51 9.60
CA PRO A 107 12.44 2.99 9.97
C PRO A 107 11.40 1.86 10.14
N ALA A 108 11.49 0.82 9.32
CA ALA A 108 10.65 -0.37 9.43
C ALA A 108 10.83 -1.08 10.78
N GLN A 109 12.08 -1.28 11.20
CA GLN A 109 12.41 -1.86 12.49
C GLN A 109 11.97 -0.95 13.64
N GLN A 110 12.20 0.36 13.55
CA GLN A 110 11.71 1.32 14.55
C GLN A 110 10.18 1.28 14.67
N LEU A 111 9.46 1.09 13.57
CA LEU A 111 8.02 0.92 13.57
C LEU A 111 7.60 -0.41 14.23
N HIS A 112 8.32 -1.48 13.97
CA HIS A 112 8.10 -2.78 14.60
C HIS A 112 8.34 -2.70 16.12
N ASP A 113 9.45 -2.09 16.55
CA ASP A 113 9.80 -1.88 17.95
C ASP A 113 8.76 -0.99 18.66
N LEU A 114 8.23 0.03 17.96
CA LEU A 114 7.15 0.87 18.48
C LEU A 114 5.87 0.06 18.74
N LEU A 115 5.58 -0.97 17.92
CA LEU A 115 4.43 -1.85 18.14
C LEU A 115 4.66 -2.91 19.21
N ALA A 116 5.92 -3.22 19.52
CA ALA A 116 6.28 -4.07 20.66
C ALA A 116 6.12 -3.34 22.00
N ASP A 117 5.97 -2.01 22.00
CA ASP A 117 5.69 -1.22 23.20
C ASP A 117 4.30 -1.58 23.76
N PRO A 118 4.20 -1.99 25.04
CA PRO A 118 2.92 -2.34 25.66
C PRO A 118 1.91 -1.18 25.62
N THR A 119 2.38 0.07 25.70
CA THR A 119 1.53 1.26 25.61
C THR A 119 0.84 1.35 24.26
N MET A 120 1.56 1.00 23.19
CA MET A 120 1.02 0.97 21.83
C MET A 120 0.03 -0.19 21.66
N ALA A 121 0.31 -1.32 22.30
CA ALA A 121 -0.57 -2.47 22.31
C ALA A 121 -1.93 -2.17 22.95
N GLU A 122 -1.91 -1.62 24.16
CA GLU A 122 -3.10 -1.17 24.89
C GLU A 122 -3.90 -0.15 24.09
N LEU A 123 -3.21 0.77 23.41
CA LEU A 123 -3.82 1.78 22.56
C LEU A 123 -4.54 1.17 21.35
N ILE A 124 -3.98 0.13 20.72
CA ILE A 124 -4.59 -0.58 19.59
C ILE A 124 -5.81 -1.40 20.06
N GLU A 125 -5.71 -2.07 21.20
CA GLU A 125 -6.82 -2.82 21.80
C GLU A 125 -8.00 -1.90 22.11
N THR A 126 -7.70 -0.77 22.74
CA THR A 126 -8.68 0.27 23.09
C THR A 126 -9.28 0.96 21.86
N ASN A 127 -8.51 1.08 20.77
CA ASN A 127 -8.96 1.69 19.53
C ASN A 127 -8.53 0.90 18.29
N PRO A 128 -9.31 -0.12 17.88
CA PRO A 128 -8.99 -0.96 16.71
C PRO A 128 -8.90 -0.19 15.38
N ALA A 129 -9.39 1.05 15.31
CA ALA A 129 -9.20 1.89 14.13
C ALA A 129 -7.72 2.22 13.87
N ILE A 130 -6.91 2.31 14.94
CA ILE A 130 -5.47 2.53 14.85
C ILE A 130 -4.81 1.37 14.11
N GLY A 131 -5.11 0.13 14.53
CA GLY A 131 -4.58 -1.05 13.84
C GLY A 131 -4.96 -1.09 12.35
N ARG A 132 -6.20 -0.71 11.99
CA ARG A 132 -6.63 -0.60 10.59
C ARG A 132 -5.87 0.47 9.79
N ILE A 133 -5.46 1.57 10.43
CA ILE A 133 -4.67 2.63 9.79
C ILE A 133 -3.23 2.17 9.52
N LEU A 134 -2.67 1.33 10.39
CA LEU A 134 -1.30 0.86 10.28
C LEU A 134 -1.13 -0.27 9.27
N ARG A 135 -2.14 -1.11 9.05
CA ARG A 135 -2.05 -2.26 8.10
C ARG A 135 -1.52 -1.90 6.70
N PRO A 136 -2.03 -0.86 6.01
CA PRO A 136 -1.53 -0.50 4.70
C PRO A 136 -0.05 -0.07 4.71
N LEU A 137 0.48 0.37 5.85
CA LEU A 137 1.87 0.74 6.01
C LEU A 137 2.76 -0.51 6.05
N PHE A 138 2.40 -1.51 6.86
CA PHE A 138 3.11 -2.81 6.91
C PHE A 138 3.07 -3.54 5.57
N GLU A 139 1.90 -3.56 4.92
CA GLU A 139 1.75 -4.11 3.58
C GLU A 139 2.61 -3.36 2.56
N ALA A 140 2.65 -2.03 2.61
CA ALA A 140 3.51 -1.25 1.73
C ALA A 140 4.99 -1.58 1.93
N LEU A 141 5.44 -1.68 3.18
CA LEU A 141 6.82 -1.98 3.54
C LEU A 141 7.21 -3.44 3.27
N GLY A 142 6.24 -4.34 3.12
CA GLY A 142 6.49 -5.77 2.94
C GLY A 142 6.97 -6.46 4.21
N ILE A 143 6.59 -5.91 5.37
CA ILE A 143 6.91 -6.48 6.68
C ILE A 143 5.76 -7.38 7.09
N GLU A 144 6.08 -8.54 7.66
CA GLU A 144 5.08 -9.42 8.24
C GLU A 144 4.28 -8.67 9.32
N ARG A 145 2.97 -8.88 9.31
CA ARG A 145 2.07 -8.16 10.22
C ARG A 145 2.23 -8.71 11.64
N PRO A 146 2.52 -7.86 12.64
CA PRO A 146 2.52 -8.30 14.03
C PRO A 146 1.16 -8.84 14.47
N ALA A 147 1.17 -9.84 15.36
CA ALA A 147 -0.05 -10.52 15.82
C ALA A 147 -1.11 -9.56 16.37
N ILE A 148 -0.69 -8.45 17.00
CA ILE A 148 -1.60 -7.43 17.53
C ILE A 148 -2.41 -6.69 16.46
N LEU A 149 -1.93 -6.69 15.22
CA LEU A 149 -2.62 -6.09 14.08
C LEU A 149 -3.46 -7.12 13.31
N ALA A 150 -3.38 -8.41 13.67
CA ALA A 150 -4.16 -9.46 13.03
C ALA A 150 -5.67 -9.15 13.13
N ILE A 151 -6.40 -9.48 12.08
CA ILE A 151 -7.86 -9.42 12.13
C ILE A 151 -8.29 -10.62 12.97
N PRO A 152 -9.12 -10.45 14.02
CA PRO A 152 -9.83 -11.59 14.57
C PRO A 152 -10.62 -12.18 13.40
N GLN A 153 -10.21 -13.34 12.90
CA GLN A 153 -10.94 -13.98 11.81
C GLN A 153 -12.37 -14.14 12.31
N PRO A 154 -13.37 -13.58 11.62
CA PRO A 154 -14.75 -13.88 11.97
C PRO A 154 -14.87 -15.38 11.88
N THR A 155 -15.16 -16.03 13.00
CA THR A 155 -15.42 -17.47 13.06
C THR A 155 -16.46 -17.73 11.97
N GLN A 156 -16.02 -18.41 10.91
CA GLN A 156 -16.88 -18.65 9.77
C GLN A 156 -18.10 -19.38 10.32
N PRO A 157 -19.31 -18.85 10.19
CA PRO A 157 -20.49 -19.53 10.71
C PRO A 157 -20.48 -20.92 10.08
N GLU A 158 -20.47 -21.93 10.93
CA GLU A 158 -20.46 -23.33 10.54
C GLU A 158 -21.55 -23.50 9.47
N PRO A 159 -21.21 -24.01 8.27
CA PRO A 159 -22.18 -24.09 7.19
C PRO A 159 -23.39 -24.85 7.71
N ALA A 160 -24.53 -24.17 7.79
CA ALA A 160 -25.79 -24.80 8.14
C ALA A 160 -25.91 -26.03 7.27
N HIS A 161 -25.95 -27.19 7.91
CA HIS A 161 -26.03 -28.48 7.24
C HIS A 161 -27.25 -28.41 6.33
N HIS A 162 -27.02 -28.26 5.02
CA HIS A 162 -28.08 -28.33 4.04
C HIS A 162 -28.66 -29.72 4.17
N GLU A 163 -29.85 -29.79 4.78
CA GLU A 163 -30.68 -30.98 4.71
C GLU A 163 -30.81 -31.32 3.22
N PRO A 164 -30.39 -32.52 2.79
CA PRO A 164 -30.35 -32.87 1.39
C PRO A 164 -31.75 -32.73 0.81
N GLU A 165 -31.88 -31.81 -0.15
CA GLU A 165 -33.10 -31.62 -0.91
C GLU A 165 -33.50 -32.95 -1.55
N PRO A 166 -34.77 -33.40 -1.42
CA PRO A 166 -35.21 -34.66 -2.00
C PRO A 166 -34.98 -34.66 -3.52
N PRO A 167 -34.52 -35.78 -4.09
CA PRO A 167 -34.10 -35.85 -5.48
C PRO A 167 -35.25 -35.40 -6.41
N PRO A 168 -34.98 -34.53 -7.39
CA PRO A 168 -35.98 -34.09 -8.35
C PRO A 168 -36.51 -35.28 -9.15
N ALA A 169 -37.84 -35.37 -9.24
CA ALA A 169 -38.51 -36.35 -10.09
C ALA A 169 -37.99 -36.24 -11.52
N ALA A 170 -37.63 -37.39 -12.10
CA ALA A 170 -37.03 -37.49 -13.42
C ALA A 170 -37.91 -36.79 -14.49
N PRO A 171 -37.33 -35.91 -15.34
CA PRO A 171 -38.06 -35.37 -16.47
C PRO A 171 -38.30 -36.46 -17.53
N PRO A 172 -39.44 -36.42 -18.25
CA PRO A 172 -39.70 -37.34 -19.35
C PRO A 172 -38.69 -37.14 -20.48
N SER A 173 -38.13 -38.26 -20.95
CA SER A 173 -37.17 -38.32 -22.05
C SER A 173 -37.72 -37.66 -23.30
N VAL A 174 -37.09 -36.57 -23.73
CA VAL A 174 -37.31 -35.97 -25.05
C VAL A 174 -36.27 -36.57 -26.02
N PRO A 175 -36.68 -37.10 -27.18
CA PRO A 175 -35.76 -37.73 -28.13
C PRO A 175 -34.78 -36.71 -28.74
N PRO A 176 -33.58 -37.18 -29.16
CA PRO A 176 -32.54 -36.34 -29.71
C PRO A 176 -32.95 -35.83 -31.10
N THR A 177 -33.32 -34.55 -31.18
CA THR A 177 -33.49 -33.89 -32.48
C THR A 177 -32.13 -33.40 -32.93
N ALA A 178 -31.60 -34.09 -33.94
CA ALA A 178 -30.40 -33.73 -34.67
C ALA A 178 -30.64 -32.46 -35.50
N TRP A 179 -29.83 -31.43 -35.25
CA TRP A 179 -29.60 -30.30 -36.16
C TRP A 179 -28.13 -29.93 -35.98
N VAL A 180 -27.26 -30.42 -36.87
CA VAL A 180 -26.87 -29.76 -38.13
C VAL A 180 -25.92 -28.58 -37.84
N THR A 181 -24.64 -28.94 -37.75
CA THR A 181 -23.55 -28.46 -38.59
C THR A 181 -23.80 -27.17 -39.39
N ALA A 182 -23.20 -26.06 -38.95
CA ALA A 182 -22.82 -24.92 -39.78
C ALA A 182 -21.60 -24.27 -39.11
N TRP A 183 -20.38 -24.79 -39.28
CA TRP A 183 -19.40 -24.29 -40.27
C TRP A 183 -19.63 -22.84 -40.67
N VAL A 184 -18.87 -21.94 -40.05
CA VAL A 184 -18.54 -20.62 -40.61
C VAL A 184 -17.02 -20.58 -40.79
N PRO A 185 -16.51 -20.55 -42.03
CA PRO A 185 -15.11 -20.31 -42.30
C PRO A 185 -14.81 -18.81 -42.28
N GLU A 186 -13.82 -18.45 -41.48
CA GLU A 186 -12.61 -17.72 -41.87
C GLU A 186 -12.64 -16.86 -43.16
N THR A 187 -12.52 -15.54 -42.95
CA THR A 187 -11.87 -14.59 -43.87
C THR A 187 -10.88 -13.80 -43.01
N SER A 188 -9.60 -14.11 -43.09
CA SER A 188 -8.64 -13.59 -44.08
C SER A 188 -8.46 -12.07 -44.01
N GLU A 189 -7.18 -11.71 -43.91
CA GLU A 189 -6.57 -10.54 -44.52
C GLU A 189 -6.64 -9.17 -43.81
N ASP A 190 -5.42 -8.75 -43.46
CA ASP A 190 -4.87 -7.47 -43.90
C ASP A 190 -5.12 -6.27 -42.97
N ARG A 191 -4.13 -6.03 -42.09
CA ARG A 191 -3.46 -4.73 -42.13
C ARG A 191 -2.08 -4.78 -41.50
N ASP A 192 -1.12 -5.03 -42.38
CA ASP A 192 0.17 -4.35 -42.34
C ASP A 192 -0.05 -2.84 -42.20
N ARG A 193 0.39 -2.27 -41.08
CA ARG A 193 0.85 -0.87 -41.01
C ARG A 193 2.03 -0.75 -40.07
N GLN A 194 3.18 -1.12 -40.60
CA GLN A 194 4.33 -0.23 -40.81
C GLN A 194 4.50 0.99 -39.87
N ILE A 195 5.67 0.96 -39.20
CA ILE A 195 6.70 2.01 -39.12
C ILE A 195 6.41 3.24 -38.25
N SER A 196 7.17 3.37 -37.16
CA SER A 196 8.15 4.48 -37.03
C SER A 196 9.01 4.30 -35.79
N THR A 197 10.21 3.77 -36.01
CA THR A 197 11.38 3.90 -35.15
C THR A 197 11.83 5.37 -35.16
N HIS A 198 11.60 6.10 -34.07
CA HIS A 198 12.26 7.38 -33.84
C HIS A 198 13.41 7.18 -32.85
N THR A 199 14.61 6.95 -33.40
CA THR A 199 15.88 7.03 -32.67
C THR A 199 16.29 8.50 -32.62
N GLU A 200 16.17 9.13 -31.45
CA GLU A 200 16.73 10.45 -31.21
C GLU A 200 18.18 10.32 -30.71
N PRO A 201 19.15 11.04 -31.30
CA PRO A 201 20.55 10.97 -30.93
C PRO A 201 20.89 11.80 -29.69
N THR A 202 21.54 11.11 -28.76
CA THR A 202 22.43 11.54 -27.67
C THR A 202 23.05 12.93 -27.83
N ALA A 203 22.72 13.83 -26.91
CA ALA A 203 23.56 14.98 -26.55
C ALA A 203 24.48 14.60 -25.37
N PRO A 204 25.79 14.87 -25.42
CA PRO A 204 26.69 14.62 -24.30
C PRO A 204 26.44 15.62 -23.15
N PRO A 205 26.61 15.21 -21.88
CA PRO A 205 26.48 16.10 -20.74
C PRO A 205 27.59 17.16 -20.75
N GLN A 206 27.18 18.42 -20.63
CA GLN A 206 28.06 19.57 -20.37
C GLN A 206 28.78 19.34 -19.03
N LEU A 207 30.10 19.20 -19.10
CA LEU A 207 31.02 19.18 -17.97
C LEU A 207 31.02 20.57 -17.31
N PHE A 208 30.27 20.73 -16.22
CA PHE A 208 30.43 21.88 -15.35
C PHE A 208 31.70 21.70 -14.51
N HIS A 209 32.75 22.42 -14.88
CA HIS A 209 33.91 22.65 -14.03
C HIS A 209 33.47 23.50 -12.83
N TYR A 210 33.45 22.90 -11.64
CA TYR A 210 33.42 23.66 -10.39
C TYR A 210 34.85 23.95 -9.97
N GLU A 211 35.25 25.22 -10.06
CA GLU A 211 36.42 25.74 -9.36
C GLU A 211 36.10 25.71 -7.86
N TYR A 212 36.90 24.96 -7.10
CA TYR A 212 36.93 25.10 -5.64
C TYR A 212 37.92 26.22 -5.30
N GLU A 213 37.40 27.38 -4.90
CA GLU A 213 38.17 28.35 -4.13
C GLU A 213 38.34 27.82 -2.70
N THR A 214 39.59 27.59 -2.32
CA THR A 214 40.02 27.25 -0.96
C THR A 214 40.08 28.54 -0.14
N ILE A 215 39.41 28.59 1.02
CA ILE A 215 39.69 29.55 2.11
C ILE A 215 40.14 28.76 3.32
#